data_AF-A0A0C9S375-F1
#
_entry.id   AF-A0A0C9S375-F1
#
_cell.length_a   1.000
_cell.length_b   1.000
_cell.length_c   1.000
_cell.angle_alpha   90.00
_cell.angle_beta   90.00
_cell.angle_gamma   90.00
#
_symmetry.space_group_name_H-M   'P 1'
#
loop_
_entity.id
_entity.type
_entity.pdbx_description
1 polymer ?
#
loop_
_entity_poly.entity_id
_entity_poly.type
_entity_poly.pdbx_seq_one_letter_code
_entity_poly.pdbx_strand_id
1 'polypeptide(L)' 'MQRSLGVAVILLLCMYSLMPRVKGCNPSLRPSRDSKNACVATVCSKGGTCGFPCHCVGNTNPWCNGYCTK' A
#
# COMPACT_ATOMS: atom_id res chain seq x y z
N MET A 1 30.09 -3.23 22.96
CA MET A 1 28.62 -3.11 23.11
C MET A 1 28.00 -1.91 22.36
N GLN A 2 28.74 -0.82 22.08
CA GLN A 2 28.21 0.35 21.33
C GLN A 2 27.98 0.13 19.83
N ARG A 3 28.69 -0.82 19.19
CA ARG A 3 28.51 -1.13 17.76
C ARG A 3 27.12 -1.69 17.44
N SER A 4 26.53 -2.44 18.37
CA SER A 4 25.20 -3.04 18.24
C SER A 4 24.09 -1.99 18.20
N LEU A 5 24.26 -0.91 18.98
CA LEU A 5 23.31 0.21 19.05
C LEU A 5 23.27 0.99 17.73
N GLY A 6 24.43 1.26 17.11
CA GLY A 6 24.49 1.95 15.82
C GLY A 6 23.77 1.17 14.70
N VAL A 7 23.97 -0.16 14.67
CA VAL A 7 23.30 -1.04 13.69
C VAL A 7 21.78 -1.06 13.90
N ALA A 8 21.33 -1.11 15.15
CA ALA A 8 19.89 -1.08 15.46
C ALA A 8 19.22 0.23 15.01
N VAL A 9 19.89 1.37 15.20
CA VAL A 9 19.37 2.69 14.78
C VAL A 9 19.28 2.78 13.26
N ILE A 10 20.28 2.29 12.53
CA ILE A 10 20.27 2.28 11.06
C ILE A 10 19.15 1.36 10.54
N LEU A 11 18.97 0.18 11.14
CA LEU A 11 17.87 -0.73 10.79
C LEU A 11 16.50 -0.11 11.04
N LEU A 12 16.32 0.56 12.18
CA LEU A 12 15.06 1.25 12.50
C LEU A 12 14.79 2.40 11.53
N LEU A 13 15.80 3.20 11.17
CA LEU A 13 15.66 4.26 10.18
C LEU A 13 15.32 3.72 8.79
N CYS A 14 15.93 2.61 8.38
CA CYS A 14 15.59 1.93 7.14
C CYS A 14 14.15 1.43 7.14
N MET A 15 13.70 0.77 8.21
CA MET A 15 12.31 0.30 8.35
C MET A 15 11.31 1.47 8.38
N TYR A 16 11.65 2.56 9.05
CA TYR A 16 10.81 3.76 9.11
C TYR A 16 10.74 4.48 7.76
N SER A 17 11.84 4.47 6.99
CA SER A 17 11.91 5.01 5.63
C SER A 17 11.24 4.10 4.59
N LEU A 18 11.15 2.79 4.87
CA LEU A 18 10.36 1.80 4.14
C LEU A 18 8.88 1.78 4.51
N MET A 19 8.50 2.49 5.58
CA MET A 19 7.12 2.86 5.89
C MET A 19 6.75 4.27 5.38
N PRO A 20 7.03 4.71 4.14
CA PRO A 20 6.28 5.83 3.63
C PRO A 20 4.83 5.35 3.54
N ARG A 21 4.02 5.81 4.50
CA ARG A 21 2.59 6.11 4.44
C ARG A 21 2.01 5.97 3.03
N VAL A 22 1.85 4.74 2.55
CA VAL A 22 1.18 4.51 1.28
C VAL A 22 -0.28 4.40 1.63
N LYS A 23 -1.07 5.41 1.23
CA LYS A 23 -2.54 5.36 1.30
C LYS A 23 -3.09 4.03 0.77
N GLY A 24 -2.43 3.45 -0.23
CA GLY A 24 -2.75 2.12 -0.78
C GLY A 24 -2.46 0.91 0.11
N CYS A 25 -1.66 1.08 1.16
CA CYS A 25 -1.26 0.03 2.10
C CYS A 25 -2.03 0.08 3.42
N ASN A 26 -2.76 1.17 3.66
CA ASN A 26 -3.61 1.29 4.83
C ASN A 26 -5.02 0.77 4.47
N PRO A 27 -5.42 -0.43 4.94
CA PRO A 27 -6.73 -0.98 4.64
C PRO A 27 -7.87 -0.11 5.17
N SER A 28 -7.63 0.75 6.17
CA SER A 28 -8.64 1.66 6.73
C SER A 28 -8.98 2.84 5.80
N LEU A 29 -8.15 3.14 4.79
CA LEU A 29 -8.43 4.17 3.78
C LEU A 29 -9.17 3.60 2.57
N ARG A 30 -9.39 2.28 2.55
CA ARG A 30 -10.07 1.60 1.47
C ARG A 30 -11.57 1.95 1.52
N PRO A 31 -12.18 2.36 0.40
CA PRO A 31 -13.61 2.55 0.35
C PRO A 31 -14.34 1.24 0.68
N SER A 32 -15.55 1.33 1.23
CA SER A 32 -16.41 0.16 1.36
C SER A 32 -16.79 -0.37 -0.04
N ARG A 33 -17.05 -1.68 -0.14
CA ARG A 33 -17.51 -2.29 -1.40
C ARG A 33 -18.75 -1.58 -1.92
N ASP A 34 -18.71 -1.20 -3.19
CA ASP A 34 -19.83 -0.62 -3.91
C ASP A 34 -20.58 -1.73 -4.67
N SER A 35 -21.87 -1.91 -4.39
CA SER A 35 -22.69 -2.91 -5.08
C SER A 35 -22.87 -2.64 -6.57
N LYS A 36 -22.69 -1.38 -7.03
CA LYS A 36 -22.74 -1.00 -8.46
C LYS A 36 -21.39 -1.19 -9.16
N ASN A 37 -20.29 -1.17 -8.41
CA ASN A 37 -18.94 -1.29 -8.95
C ASN A 37 -18.20 -2.35 -8.15
N ALA A 38 -18.37 -3.62 -8.53
CA ALA A 38 -17.75 -4.76 -7.83
C ALA A 38 -16.21 -4.71 -7.77
N CYS A 39 -15.59 -3.88 -8.61
CA CYS A 39 -14.16 -3.60 -8.59
C CYS A 39 -13.74 -2.63 -7.47
N VAL A 40 -14.64 -1.90 -6.81
CA VAL A 40 -14.27 -1.00 -5.70
C VAL A 40 -13.89 -1.82 -4.47
N ALA A 41 -12.87 -1.37 -3.76
CA ALA A 41 -12.32 -2.03 -2.58
C ALA A 41 -11.60 -3.35 -2.84
N THR A 42 -11.40 -3.77 -4.09
CA THR A 42 -10.50 -4.90 -4.39
C THR A 42 -9.05 -4.46 -4.39
N VAL A 43 -8.13 -5.42 -4.30
CA VAL A 43 -6.68 -5.20 -4.40
C VAL A 43 -6.33 -5.01 -5.86
N CYS A 44 -5.40 -4.09 -6.17
CA CYS A 44 -4.97 -3.96 -7.56
C CYS A 44 -4.25 -5.23 -8.00
N SER A 45 -4.50 -5.61 -9.24
CA SER A 45 -3.81 -6.74 -9.85
C SER A 45 -2.32 -6.43 -10.05
N LYS A 46 -1.54 -7.48 -10.27
CA LYS A 46 -0.10 -7.39 -10.56
C LYS A 46 0.11 -6.44 -11.75
N GLY A 47 0.82 -5.34 -11.53
CA GLY A 47 0.99 -4.25 -12.51
C GLY A 47 0.11 -3.01 -12.27
N GLY A 48 -0.67 -2.96 -11.19
CA GLY A 48 -1.41 -1.76 -10.80
C GLY A 48 -2.71 -1.54 -11.58
N THR A 49 -3.33 -2.63 -12.02
CA THR A 49 -4.56 -2.58 -12.81
C THR A 49 -5.78 -2.97 -11.98
N CYS A 50 -6.92 -2.39 -12.35
CA CYS A 50 -8.24 -2.69 -11.80
C CYS A 50 -9.20 -2.98 -12.96
N GLY A 51 -10.27 -3.74 -12.70
CA GLY A 51 -11.32 -3.94 -13.70
C GLY A 51 -12.04 -2.63 -14.03
N PHE A 52 -12.34 -2.37 -15.30
CA PHE A 52 -13.14 -1.21 -15.71
C PHE A 52 -14.52 -1.25 -15.03
N PRO A 53 -15.04 -0.12 -14.50
CA PRO A 53 -14.59 1.27 -14.63
C PRO A 53 -13.63 1.76 -13.52
N CYS A 54 -13.04 0.88 -12.71
CA CYS A 54 -12.19 1.28 -11.59
C CYS A 54 -10.75 1.57 -11.99
N HIS A 55 -10.10 2.44 -11.22
CA HIS A 55 -8.67 2.74 -11.28
C HIS A 55 -7.94 2.35 -9.98
N CYS A 56 -6.66 2.05 -10.09
CA CYS A 56 -5.83 1.63 -8.96
C CYS A 56 -5.21 2.83 -8.23
N VAL A 57 -5.27 2.83 -6.91
CA VAL A 57 -4.64 3.83 -6.05
C VAL A 57 -3.62 3.18 -5.14
N GLY A 58 -2.42 3.78 -5.08
CA GLY A 58 -1.38 3.42 -4.11
C GLY A 58 -0.58 2.15 -4.41
N ASN A 59 -0.52 1.73 -5.69
CA ASN A 59 0.38 0.68 -6.20
C ASN A 59 1.80 1.22 -6.54
N THR A 60 2.19 2.35 -5.97
CA THR A 60 3.52 2.94 -6.18
C THR A 60 4.60 2.32 -5.30
N ASN A 61 4.22 1.56 -4.27
CA ASN A 61 5.17 0.86 -3.40
C ASN A 61 5.18 -0.64 -3.76
N PRO A 62 6.33 -1.25 -4.11
CA PRO A 62 6.41 -2.69 -4.40
C PRO A 62 6.02 -3.59 -3.23
N TRP A 63 6.00 -3.05 -2.00
CA TRP A 63 5.53 -3.76 -0.81
C TRP A 63 4.03 -3.67 -0.60
N CYS A 64 3.30 -2.96 -1.46
CA CYS A 64 1.86 -2.81 -1.30
C CYS A 64 1.07 -2.74 -2.60
N ASN A 65 0.04 -3.58 -2.66
CA ASN A 65 -0.74 -3.81 -3.87
C ASN A 65 -1.85 -2.77 -4.12
N GLY A 66 -1.91 -1.69 -3.33
CA GLY A 66 -2.93 -0.65 -3.49
C GLY A 66 -4.37 -1.15 -3.35
N TYR A 67 -5.32 -0.31 -3.77
CA TYR A 67 -6.73 -0.69 -3.89
C TYR A 67 -7.41 -0.02 -5.08
N CYS A 68 -8.47 -0.66 -5.56
CA CYS A 68 -9.29 -0.17 -6.64
C CYS A 68 -10.38 0.78 -6.12
N THR A 69 -10.56 1.90 -6.82
CA THR A 69 -11.64 2.87 -6.60
C THR A 69 -12.26 3.24 -7.95
N LYS A 70 -13.48 3.76 -7.95
CA LYS A 70 -14.13 4.24 -9.17
C LYS A 70 -13.45 5.52 -9.65
#